data_AF-A0A2E1MTM0-F1
#
_entry.id   AF-A0A2E1MTM0-F1
#
_cell.length_a   1.000
_cell.length_b   1.000
_cell.length_c   1.000
_cell.angle_alpha   90.00
_cell.angle_beta   90.00
_cell.angle_gamma   90.00
#
_symmetry.space_group_name_H-M   'P 1'
#
loop_
_entity.id
_entity.type
_entity.pdbx_description
1 polymer ?
#
loop_
_entity_poly.entity_id
_entity_poly.type
_entity_poly.pdbx_seq_one_letter_code
_entity_poly.pdbx_strand_id
1 'polypeptide(L)'
;MSSLLAHIKIVEGQEQKFEELSKELYKQSHANEDCIIRYEYYRGRERGSYYTLLVYPTYLDFLLKHQISEYHEAAGAQYDGVIEDINLEWLDPIDDAAPVGVTEMQKVPEDASDLAKEYGISHAAEVQDWWIKLRKVY
;
A
#
# COMPACT_ATOMS: atom_id res chain seq x y z
N MET A 1 6.40 6.35 9.93
CA MET A 1 5.29 6.41 8.94
C MET A 1 5.43 5.24 7.98
N SER A 2 4.50 5.04 7.06
CA SER A 2 4.65 4.10 5.94
C SER A 2 4.13 4.76 4.67
N SER A 3 4.98 4.85 3.65
CA SER A 3 4.63 5.36 2.32
C SER A 3 5.03 4.33 1.28
N LEU A 4 4.14 3.97 0.37
CA LEU A 4 4.44 3.07 -0.74
C LEU A 4 3.65 3.43 -2.00
N LEU A 5 4.21 3.09 -3.15
CA LEU A 5 3.54 3.12 -4.44
C LEU A 5 3.37 1.68 -4.93
N ALA A 6 2.12 1.21 -4.95
CA ALA A 6 1.82 -0.07 -5.57
C ALA A 6 1.84 0.12 -7.09
N HIS A 7 2.66 -0.64 -7.79
CA HIS A 7 2.65 -0.77 -9.24
C HIS A 7 1.77 -1.96 -9.57
N ILE A 8 0.69 -1.73 -10.30
CA ILE A 8 -0.31 -2.75 -10.57
C ILE A 8 -0.41 -2.92 -12.09
N LYS A 9 -0.25 -4.16 -12.54
CA LYS A 9 -0.50 -4.55 -13.93
C LYS A 9 -1.81 -5.32 -14.00
N ILE A 10 -2.68 -4.91 -14.91
CA ILE A 10 -4.01 -5.48 -15.09
C ILE A 10 -4.03 -6.38 -16.32
N VAL A 11 -4.68 -7.54 -16.18
CA VAL A 11 -4.94 -8.46 -17.29
C VAL A 11 -5.70 -7.71 -18.40
N GLU A 12 -5.25 -7.86 -19.65
CA GLU A 12 -5.85 -7.16 -20.78
C GLU A 12 -7.37 -7.38 -20.86
N GLY A 13 -8.13 -6.29 -20.95
CA GLY A 13 -9.59 -6.29 -21.00
C GLY A 13 -10.27 -6.25 -19.62
N GLN A 14 -9.51 -6.31 -18.52
CA GLN A 14 -10.04 -6.23 -17.15
C GLN A 14 -9.93 -4.83 -16.53
N GLU A 15 -9.45 -3.82 -17.27
CA GLU A 15 -9.19 -2.47 -16.75
C GLU A 15 -10.43 -1.82 -16.13
N GLN A 16 -11.59 -1.96 -16.77
CA GLN A 16 -12.84 -1.42 -16.24
C GLN A 16 -13.26 -2.11 -14.92
N LYS A 17 -13.16 -3.44 -14.87
CA LYS A 17 -13.48 -4.21 -13.68
C LYS A 17 -12.55 -3.84 -12.52
N PHE A 18 -11.25 -3.71 -12.79
CA PHE A 18 -10.28 -3.24 -11.81
C PHE A 18 -10.66 -1.87 -11.23
N GLU A 19 -11.04 -0.91 -12.07
CA GLU A 19 -11.42 0.43 -11.62
C GLU A 19 -12.72 0.44 -10.80
N GLU A 20 -13.69 -0.41 -11.13
CA GLU A 20 -14.92 -0.57 -10.36
C GLU A 20 -14.63 -1.14 -8.97
N LEU A 21 -13.84 -2.22 -8.89
CA LEU A 21 -13.38 -2.81 -7.62
C LEU A 21 -12.56 -1.82 -6.79
N SER A 22 -11.65 -1.09 -7.43
CA SER A 22 -10.77 -0.11 -6.75
C SER A 22 -11.56 1.06 -6.19
N LYS A 23 -12.60 1.54 -6.90
CA LYS A 23 -13.49 2.59 -6.39
C LYS A 23 -14.30 2.13 -5.19
N GLU A 24 -14.74 0.87 -5.17
CA GLU A 24 -15.46 0.32 -4.03
C GLU A 24 -14.53 0.14 -2.83
N LEU A 25 -13.35 -0.46 -3.04
CA LEU A 25 -12.35 -0.62 -1.99
C LEU A 25 -11.93 0.74 -1.40
N TYR A 26 -11.68 1.74 -2.26
CA TYR A 26 -11.42 3.12 -1.82
C TYR A 26 -12.51 3.67 -0.89
N LYS A 27 -13.79 3.49 -1.25
CA LYS A 27 -14.92 3.97 -0.43
C LYS A 27 -14.97 3.24 0.91
N GLN A 28 -14.80 1.92 0.90
CA GLN A 28 -14.81 1.11 2.12
C GLN A 28 -13.66 1.52 3.05
N SER A 29 -12.45 1.65 2.53
CA SER A 29 -11.29 2.12 3.28
C SER A 29 -11.53 3.50 3.91
N HIS A 30 -11.99 4.49 3.14
CA HIS A 30 -12.23 5.83 3.69
C HIS A 30 -13.44 5.93 4.63
N ALA A 31 -14.38 4.98 4.56
CA ALA A 31 -15.51 4.92 5.48
C ALA A 31 -15.14 4.25 6.82
N ASN A 32 -14.18 3.33 6.82
CA ASN A 32 -13.89 2.45 7.96
C ASN A 32 -12.49 2.64 8.57
N GLU A 33 -11.56 3.29 7.87
CA GLU A 33 -10.19 3.54 8.34
C GLU A 33 -10.02 5.01 8.75
N ASP A 34 -9.78 5.26 10.03
CA ASP A 34 -9.52 6.60 10.57
C ASP A 34 -8.07 7.07 10.40
N CYS A 35 -7.22 6.18 9.87
CA CYS A 35 -5.77 6.35 9.83
C CYS A 35 -5.21 6.58 8.42
N ILE A 36 -6.05 6.77 7.40
CA ILE A 36 -5.57 7.05 6.03
C ILE A 36 -5.01 8.48 5.98
N ILE A 37 -3.72 8.61 5.62
CA ILE A 37 -3.14 9.91 5.24
C ILE A 37 -3.29 10.10 3.73
N ARG A 38 -2.99 9.07 2.92
CA ARG A 38 -3.28 9.01 1.48
C ARG A 38 -3.62 7.60 1.09
N TYR A 39 -4.61 7.46 0.21
CA TYR A 39 -4.93 6.20 -0.45
C TYR A 39 -5.57 6.53 -1.80
N GLU A 40 -4.76 6.57 -2.87
CA GLU A 40 -5.16 7.20 -4.13
C GLU A 40 -4.79 6.31 -5.32
N TYR A 41 -5.70 6.18 -6.29
CA TYR A 41 -5.51 5.37 -7.50
C TYR A 41 -5.26 6.24 -8.73
N TYR A 42 -4.34 5.82 -9.58
CA TYR A 42 -3.97 6.50 -10.82
C TYR A 42 -3.83 5.51 -11.97
N ARG A 43 -4.25 5.93 -13.17
CA ARG A 43 -3.88 5.24 -14.42
C ARG A 43 -2.44 5.58 -14.76
N GLY A 44 -1.66 4.59 -15.13
CA GLY A 44 -0.32 4.77 -15.66
C GLY A 44 -0.31 5.22 -17.11
N ARG A 45 0.88 5.51 -17.62
CA ARG A 45 1.09 5.89 -19.02
C ARG A 45 0.80 4.72 -19.97
N GLU A 46 1.27 3.53 -19.59
CA GLU A 46 1.10 2.31 -20.37
C GLU A 46 -0.28 1.70 -20.09
N ARG A 47 -0.89 1.12 -21.13
CA ARG A 47 -2.19 0.47 -20.98
C ARG A 47 -2.08 -0.69 -19.99
N GLY A 48 -3.08 -0.81 -19.10
CA GLY A 48 -3.11 -1.82 -18.05
C GLY A 48 -2.15 -1.56 -16.88
N SER A 49 -1.36 -0.48 -16.91
CA SER A 49 -0.55 -0.05 -15.77
C SER A 49 -1.35 0.92 -14.90
N TYR A 50 -1.33 0.68 -13.60
CA TYR A 50 -1.98 1.50 -12.58
C TYR A 50 -1.03 1.70 -11.40
N TYR A 51 -1.26 2.77 -10.67
CA TYR A 51 -0.53 3.09 -9.45
C TYR A 51 -1.48 3.34 -8.30
N THR A 52 -1.12 2.86 -7.11
CA THR A 52 -1.81 3.24 -5.87
C THR A 52 -0.82 3.82 -4.89
N LEU A 53 -1.00 5.10 -4.52
CA LEU A 53 -0.20 5.74 -3.48
C LEU A 53 -0.88 5.49 -2.14
N LEU A 54 -0.16 4.88 -1.21
CA LEU A 54 -0.62 4.65 0.16
C LEU A 54 0.32 5.34 1.14
N VAL A 55 -0.26 6.09 2.07
CA VAL A 55 0.44 6.70 3.20
C VAL A 55 -0.36 6.50 4.47
N TYR A 56 0.27 5.88 5.47
CA TYR A 56 -0.31 5.62 6.79
C TYR A 56 0.62 6.09 7.92
N PRO A 57 0.08 6.44 9.11
CA PRO A 57 0.86 6.95 10.24
C PRO A 57 2.00 6.02 10.65
N THR A 58 1.80 4.71 10.52
CA THR A 58 2.78 3.69 10.86
C THR A 58 2.70 2.49 9.91
N TYR A 59 3.77 1.67 9.86
CA TYR A 59 3.74 0.39 9.13
C TYR A 59 2.65 -0.54 9.68
N LEU A 60 2.46 -0.57 11.00
CA LEU A 60 1.43 -1.40 11.61
C LEU A 60 0.01 -0.91 11.31
N ASP A 61 -0.22 0.40 11.15
CA ASP A 61 -1.52 0.90 10.69
C ASP A 61 -1.81 0.42 9.26
N PHE A 62 -0.84 0.53 8.34
CA PHE A 62 -0.96 -0.05 7.00
C PHE A 62 -1.25 -1.56 7.07
N LEU A 63 -0.43 -2.33 7.78
CA LEU A 63 -0.54 -3.78 7.78
C LEU A 63 -1.84 -4.26 8.45
N LEU A 64 -2.12 -3.78 9.66
CA LEU A 64 -3.17 -4.34 10.52
C LEU A 64 -4.56 -3.73 10.27
N LYS A 65 -4.63 -2.46 9.85
CA LYS A 65 -5.91 -1.77 9.62
C LYS A 65 -6.32 -1.70 8.17
N HIS A 66 -5.36 -1.70 7.24
CA HIS A 66 -5.64 -1.65 5.82
C HIS A 66 -5.46 -3.02 5.15
N GLN A 67 -4.22 -3.54 5.13
CA GLN A 67 -3.83 -4.66 4.28
C GLN A 67 -4.58 -5.97 4.61
N ILE A 68 -4.76 -6.27 5.90
CA ILE A 68 -5.44 -7.50 6.35
C ILE A 68 -6.87 -7.26 6.83
N SER A 69 -7.45 -6.10 6.53
CA SER A 69 -8.83 -5.80 6.91
C SER A 69 -9.81 -6.74 6.19
N GLU A 70 -10.98 -6.96 6.80
CA GLU A 70 -11.98 -7.89 6.23
C GLU A 70 -12.42 -7.49 4.82
N TYR A 71 -12.58 -6.19 4.54
CA TYR A 71 -12.96 -5.71 3.21
C TYR A 71 -11.82 -5.74 2.20
N HIS A 72 -10.56 -5.62 2.64
CA HIS A 72 -9.40 -5.78 1.76
C HIS A 72 -9.21 -7.25 1.38
N GLU A 73 -9.35 -8.18 2.34
CA GLU A 73 -9.34 -9.63 2.08
C GLU A 73 -10.50 -10.05 1.16
N ALA A 74 -11.71 -9.54 1.41
CA ALA A 74 -12.87 -9.80 0.56
C ALA A 74 -12.72 -9.20 -0.86
N ALA A 75 -12.02 -8.07 -1.00
CA ALA A 75 -11.67 -7.50 -2.30
C ALA A 75 -10.57 -8.32 -2.99
N GLY A 76 -9.59 -8.83 -2.26
CA GLY A 76 -8.50 -9.69 -2.77
C GLY A 76 -9.02 -10.87 -3.59
N ALA A 77 -10.06 -11.55 -3.10
CA ALA A 77 -10.72 -12.64 -3.83
C ALA A 77 -11.37 -12.20 -5.15
N GLN A 78 -11.80 -10.94 -5.26
CA GLN A 78 -12.44 -10.40 -6.48
C GLN A 78 -11.42 -9.91 -7.51
N TYR A 79 -10.19 -9.62 -7.07
CA TYR A 79 -9.07 -9.26 -7.93
C TYR A 79 -8.40 -10.46 -8.59
N ASP A 80 -8.73 -11.69 -8.18
CA ASP A 80 -8.23 -12.89 -8.85
C ASP A 80 -8.64 -12.91 -10.34
N GLY A 81 -7.66 -13.14 -11.20
CA GLY A 81 -7.80 -13.04 -12.67
C GLY A 81 -8.00 -11.62 -13.21
N VAL A 82 -7.97 -10.57 -12.37
CA VAL A 82 -8.00 -9.15 -12.77
C VAL A 82 -6.61 -8.56 -12.75
N ILE A 83 -5.88 -8.76 -11.66
CA ILE A 83 -4.50 -8.30 -11.50
C ILE A 83 -3.56 -9.35 -12.08
N GLU A 84 -2.71 -8.95 -13.02
CA GLU A 84 -1.66 -9.79 -13.60
C GLU A 84 -0.42 -9.79 -12.70
N ASP A 85 -0.04 -8.63 -12.18
CA ASP A 85 1.15 -8.44 -11.34
C ASP A 85 0.96 -7.25 -10.40
N ILE A 86 1.57 -7.34 -9.22
CA ILE A 86 1.62 -6.25 -8.25
C ILE A 86 3.00 -6.19 -7.59
N ASN A 87 3.58 -5.00 -7.58
CA ASN A 87 4.82 -4.70 -6.87
C ASN A 87 4.60 -3.56 -5.88
N LEU A 88 4.93 -3.79 -4.61
CA LEU A 88 4.81 -2.78 -3.55
C LEU A 88 6.14 -2.06 -3.36
N GLU A 89 6.30 -0.91 -4.01
CA GLU A 89 7.50 -0.11 -3.89
C GLU A 89 7.40 0.80 -2.66
N TRP A 90 8.19 0.52 -1.63
CA TRP A 90 8.34 1.41 -0.49
C TRP A 90 9.03 2.72 -0.89
N LEU A 91 8.52 3.83 -0.37
CA LEU A 91 9.02 5.17 -0.66
C LEU A 91 9.56 5.83 0.61
N ASP A 92 10.65 6.58 0.48
CA ASP A 92 11.06 7.53 1.50
C ASP A 92 10.74 8.96 1.05
N PRO A 93 9.99 9.75 1.83
CA PRO A 93 9.73 11.13 1.48
C PRO A 93 11.04 11.94 1.49
N ILE A 94 11.16 12.82 0.50
CA ILE A 94 12.16 13.89 0.54
C ILE A 94 11.65 14.97 1.50
N ASP A 95 12.51 15.40 2.43
CA ASP A 95 12.19 16.42 3.43
C ASP A 95 11.66 17.70 2.75
N ASP A 96 10.63 18.30 3.35
CA ASP A 96 9.87 19.46 2.85
C ASP A 96 9.17 19.31 1.46
N ALA A 97 9.46 18.26 0.69
CA ALA A 97 8.85 18.02 -0.63
C ALA A 97 7.64 17.06 -0.59
N ALA A 98 7.49 16.31 0.50
CA ALA A 98 6.30 15.53 0.80
C ALA A 98 5.88 15.80 2.26
N PRO A 99 4.67 16.35 2.53
CA PRO A 99 4.24 16.74 3.87
C PRO A 99 3.80 15.52 4.70
N VAL A 100 4.64 14.49 4.75
CA VAL A 100 4.45 13.20 5.42
C VAL A 100 5.79 12.80 6.05
N GLY A 101 5.74 12.05 7.15
CA GLY A 101 6.95 11.58 7.85
C GLY A 101 7.64 10.43 7.14
N VAL A 102 8.90 10.17 7.52
CA VAL A 102 9.73 9.11 6.94
C VAL A 102 9.13 7.71 7.10
N THR A 103 9.39 6.85 6.12
CA THR A 103 8.97 5.44 6.17
C THR A 103 9.82 4.67 7.18
N GLU A 104 9.18 3.96 8.08
CA GLU A 104 9.84 3.16 9.12
C GLU A 104 9.21 1.77 9.18
N MET A 105 10.07 0.76 9.25
CA MET A 105 9.63 -0.61 9.52
C MET A 105 9.37 -0.77 11.01
N GLN A 106 8.30 -1.49 11.34
CA GLN A 106 7.98 -1.87 12.72
C GLN A 106 7.86 -3.37 12.81
N LYS A 107 8.26 -3.91 13.96
CA LYS A 107 8.08 -5.32 14.25
C LYS A 107 6.59 -5.63 14.43
N VAL A 108 6.10 -6.65 13.72
CA VAL A 108 4.76 -7.20 13.95
C VAL A 108 4.69 -7.81 15.37
N PRO A 109 3.64 -7.51 16.17
CA PRO A 109 3.49 -8.08 17.50
C PRO A 109 3.48 -9.62 17.50
N GLU A 110 4.07 -10.23 18.52
CA GLU A 110 4.14 -11.71 18.63
C GLU A 110 2.77 -12.36 18.84
N ASP A 111 1.82 -11.61 19.40
CA ASP A 111 0.43 -11.99 19.61
C ASP A 111 -0.51 -11.60 18.44
N ALA A 112 0.04 -11.06 17.34
CA ALA A 112 -0.71 -10.80 16.12
C ALA A 112 -1.18 -12.12 15.45
N SER A 113 -2.19 -12.01 14.60
CA SER A 113 -2.71 -13.14 13.81
C SER A 113 -1.64 -13.76 12.91
N ASP A 114 -1.82 -15.02 12.53
CA ASP A 114 -0.89 -15.70 11.62
C ASP A 114 -0.81 -14.99 10.26
N LEU A 115 -1.93 -14.47 9.76
CA LEU A 115 -1.98 -13.64 8.54
C LEU A 115 -1.13 -12.37 8.69
N ALA A 116 -1.23 -11.67 9.83
CA ALA A 116 -0.41 -10.49 10.08
C ALA A 116 1.09 -10.82 10.12
N LYS A 117 1.46 -11.99 10.65
CA LYS A 117 2.86 -12.45 10.68
C LYS A 117 3.37 -12.81 9.28
N GLU A 118 2.55 -13.52 8.50
CA GLU A 118 2.87 -13.87 7.12
C GLU A 118 3.04 -12.61 6.27
N TYR A 119 2.06 -11.72 6.29
CA TYR A 119 2.10 -10.47 5.53
C TYR A 119 3.17 -9.52 6.08
N GLY A 120 3.45 -9.61 7.38
CA GLY A 120 4.56 -8.94 8.04
C GLY A 120 5.93 -9.25 7.43
N ILE A 121 6.07 -10.41 6.79
CA ILE A 121 7.28 -10.85 6.09
C ILE A 121 7.19 -10.49 4.60
N SER A 122 6.09 -10.87 3.93
CA SER A 122 5.96 -10.70 2.47
C SER A 122 5.74 -9.25 2.04
N HIS A 123 5.26 -8.39 2.94
CA HIS A 123 4.99 -6.97 2.70
C HIS A 123 5.81 -6.08 3.65
N ALA A 124 6.94 -6.57 4.16
CA ALA A 124 7.79 -5.80 5.06
C ALA A 124 8.24 -4.48 4.41
N ALA A 125 8.23 -3.39 5.18
CA ALA A 125 8.79 -2.12 4.72
C ALA A 125 10.31 -2.22 4.52
N GLU A 126 10.75 -2.04 3.28
CA GLU A 126 12.16 -2.10 2.90
C GLU A 126 12.83 -0.73 3.02
N VAL A 127 13.32 -0.39 4.22
CA VAL A 127 14.08 0.85 4.44
C VAL A 127 15.50 0.71 3.89
N GLN A 128 15.83 1.50 2.87
CA GLN A 128 17.12 1.41 2.20
C GLN A 128 18.23 2.16 2.96
N ASP A 129 19.45 1.61 2.97
CA ASP A 129 20.62 2.24 3.61
C ASP A 129 20.90 3.66 3.08
N TRP A 130 20.67 3.88 1.79
CA TRP A 130 20.91 5.18 1.17
C TRP A 130 19.86 6.22 1.55
N TRP A 131 18.62 5.80 1.87
CA TRP A 131 17.59 6.68 2.44
C TRP A 131 18.06 7.23 3.78
N ILE A 132 18.51 6.34 4.68
CA ILE A 132 18.99 6.71 6.02
C ILE A 132 20.14 7.73 5.93
N LYS A 133 21.04 7.56 4.96
CA LYS A 133 22.15 8.51 4.72
C LYS A 133 21.71 9.87 4.18
N LEU A 134 20.50 10.00 3.62
CA LEU A 134 19.97 11.25 3.08
C LEU A 134 18.91 11.89 4.00
N ARG A 135 18.28 11.11 4.90
CA ARG A 135 17.45 11.61 6.00
C ARG A 135 18.31 12.46 6.93
N LYS A 136 18.37 13.77 6.67
CA LYS A 136 19.17 14.77 7.39
C LYS A 136 20.63 14.38 7.60
N VAL A 137 21.40 14.52 6.52
CA VAL A 137 22.79 15.00 6.57
C VAL A 137 22.79 16.47 6.16
N TYR A 138 22.12 17.37 6.90
CA TYR A 138 22.34 18.83 6.92
C TYR A 138 21.73 19.44 8.19
#